data_AF-A0A4U0WI92-F1
#
_entry.id   AF-A0A4U0WI92-F1
#
_cell.length_a   1.000
_cell.length_b   1.000
_cell.length_c   1.000
_cell.angle_alpha   90.00
_cell.angle_beta   90.00
_cell.angle_gamma   90.00
#
_symmetry.space_group_name_H-M   'P 1'
#
loop_
_entity.id
_entity.type
_entity.pdbx_description
1 polymer ?
#
loop_
_entity_poly.entity_id
_entity_poly.type
_entity_poly.pdbx_seq_one_letter_code
_entity_poly.pdbx_strand_id
1 'polypeptide(L)' 'LTGDAVTECVGGSEGLVEEDLSLNYTTFCDPRLNEKQALELAFLVAGHYRGEAV' A
#
# COMPACT_ATOMS: atom_id res chain seq x y z
N LEU A 1 1.31 -7.15 -4.66
CA LEU A 1 0.20 -6.71 -3.79
C LEU A 1 -0.50 -7.94 -3.22
N THR A 2 -1.14 -7.81 -2.05
CA THR A 2 -2.02 -8.82 -1.46
C THR A 2 -3.28 -8.15 -0.90
N GLY A 3 -4.36 -8.90 -0.72
CA GLY A 3 -5.58 -8.44 -0.04
C GLY A 3 -5.52 -8.57 1.49
N ASP A 4 -4.40 -9.05 2.01
CA ASP A 4 -4.16 -9.18 3.44
C ASP A 4 -3.63 -7.86 4.03
N ALA A 5 -3.95 -7.60 5.31
CA ALA A 5 -3.48 -6.45 6.09
C ALA A 5 -2.01 -6.60 6.53
N VAL A 6 -1.10 -6.76 5.56
CA VAL A 6 0.33 -6.86 5.79
C VAL A 6 0.98 -5.49 6.01
N THR A 7 2.10 -5.48 6.72
CA THR A 7 2.92 -4.28 6.95
C THR A 7 4.25 -4.44 6.21
N GLU A 8 4.20 -4.49 4.88
CA GLU A 8 5.39 -4.75 4.05
C GLU A 8 5.93 -3.47 3.36
N CYS A 9 5.07 -2.50 3.05
CA CYS A 9 5.46 -1.22 2.46
C CYS A 9 5.15 -0.06 3.41
N VAL A 10 6.07 0.92 3.50
CA VAL A 10 5.87 2.16 4.27
C VAL A 10 4.95 3.15 3.54
N GLY A 11 4.36 4.08 4.28
CA GLY A 11 3.48 5.14 3.77
C GLY A 11 2.06 4.66 3.46
N GLY A 12 1.47 5.24 2.41
CA GLY A 12 0.04 5.13 2.11
C GLY A 12 -0.82 5.90 3.13
N SER A 13 -2.14 5.78 2.97
CA SER A 13 -3.16 6.45 3.78
C SER A 13 -3.14 6.10 5.27
N GLU A 14 -2.56 4.95 5.63
CA GLU A 14 -2.35 4.58 7.05
C GLU A 14 -1.08 5.16 7.66
N GLY A 15 -0.17 5.72 6.84
CA GLY A 15 1.06 6.34 7.32
C GLY A 15 2.05 5.36 7.95
N LEU A 16 2.13 4.12 7.44
CA LEU A 16 3.03 3.09 7.97
C LEU A 16 4.49 3.58 7.99
N VAL A 17 5.17 3.39 9.12
CA VAL A 17 6.58 3.72 9.29
C VAL A 17 7.44 2.45 9.32
N GLU A 18 8.77 2.59 9.31
CA GLU A 18 9.69 1.45 9.26
C GLU A 18 9.52 0.52 10.47
N GLU A 19 9.19 1.07 11.64
CA GLU A 19 8.96 0.31 12.87
C GLU A 19 7.75 -0.63 12.77
N ASP A 20 6.73 -0.22 12.01
CA ASP A 20 5.50 -1.00 11.82
C ASP A 20 5.73 -2.24 10.96
N LEU A 21 6.81 -2.29 10.17
CA LEU A 21 7.05 -3.39 9.25
C LEU A 21 7.07 -4.74 9.96
N SER A 22 7.62 -4.77 11.18
CA SER A 22 7.75 -5.99 11.98
C SER A 22 6.41 -6.58 12.48
N LEU A 23 5.30 -5.84 12.41
CA LEU A 23 4.01 -6.25 12.95
C LEU A 23 3.37 -7.39 12.15
N ASN A 24 3.50 -7.37 10.82
CA ASN A 24 2.91 -8.36 9.93
C ASN A 24 3.63 -8.45 8.57
N TYR A 25 4.96 -8.62 8.58
CA TYR A 25 5.75 -8.90 7.38
C TYR A 25 5.71 -10.40 7.06
N THR A 26 5.21 -10.80 5.89
CA THR A 26 4.95 -12.24 5.61
C THR A 26 5.60 -12.77 4.33
N THR A 27 6.07 -11.90 3.45
CA THR A 27 6.82 -12.28 2.24
C THR A 27 8.31 -12.51 2.54
N PHE A 28 8.91 -13.49 1.86
CA PHE A 28 10.37 -13.67 1.81
C PHE A 28 11.03 -12.99 0.60
N CYS A 29 10.21 -12.50 -0.34
CA CYS A 29 10.64 -11.76 -1.52
C CYS A 29 10.48 -10.25 -1.26
N ASP A 30 10.26 -9.47 -2.32
CA ASP A 30 10.00 -8.04 -2.21
C ASP A 30 8.71 -7.71 -1.43
N PRO A 31 8.66 -6.56 -0.75
CA PRO A 31 7.49 -6.10 -0.01
C PRO A 31 6.29 -5.85 -0.91
N ARG A 32 5.10 -6.23 -0.46
CA ARG A 32 3.85 -6.07 -1.21
C ARG A 32 2.99 -4.95 -0.62
N LEU A 33 2.27 -4.25 -1.49
CA LEU A 33 1.16 -3.40 -1.05
C LEU A 33 0.09 -4.24 -0.34
N ASN A 34 -0.40 -3.72 0.79
CA ASN A 34 -1.57 -4.25 1.50
C ASN A 34 -2.88 -3.81 0.83
N GLU A 35 -4.03 -4.22 1.38
CA GLU A 35 -5.35 -3.98 0.82
C GLU A 35 -5.68 -2.49 0.67
N LYS A 36 -5.30 -1.68 1.66
CA LYS A 36 -5.60 -0.24 1.68
C LYS A 36 -4.70 0.52 0.71
N GLN A 37 -3.40 0.24 0.73
CA GLN A 37 -2.44 0.84 -0.21
C GLN A 37 -2.76 0.46 -1.67
N ALA A 38 -3.17 -0.78 -1.93
CA ALA A 38 -3.57 -1.21 -3.26
C ALA A 38 -4.84 -0.48 -3.75
N LEU A 39 -5.83 -0.30 -2.87
CA LEU A 39 -7.05 0.43 -3.22
C LEU A 39 -6.80 1.92 -3.44
N GLU A 40 -5.97 2.53 -2.60
CA GLU A 40 -5.53 3.92 -2.75
C GLU A 40 -4.84 4.13 -4.09
N LEU A 41 -3.86 3.27 -4.44
CA LEU A 41 -3.19 3.32 -5.73
C LEU A 41 -4.19 3.20 -6.89
N ALA A 42 -5.19 2.32 -6.78
CA ALA A 42 -6.22 2.19 -7.80
C ALA A 42 -7.03 3.49 -8.01
N PHE A 43 -7.39 4.20 -6.93
CA PHE A 43 -8.07 5.49 -7.02
C PHE A 43 -7.18 6.57 -7.62
N LEU A 44 -5.90 6.65 -7.23
CA LEU A 44 -4.93 7.61 -7.78
C LEU A 44 -4.73 7.40 -9.29
N VAL A 45 -4.52 6.15 -9.72
CA VAL A 45 -4.37 5.81 -11.13
C VAL A 45 -5.66 6.12 -11.90
N ALA A 46 -6.82 5.77 -11.35
CA ALA A 46 -8.09 6.07 -12.00
C ALA A 46 -8.35 7.59 -12.09
N GLY A 47 -7.98 8.36 -11.06
CA GLY A 47 -8.04 9.82 -11.06
C GLY A 47 -7.14 10.44 -12.13
N HIS A 48 -5.91 9.94 -12.25
CA HIS A 48 -4.98 10.33 -13.32
C HIS A 48 -5.60 10.13 -14.71
N TYR A 49 -6.24 8.99 -14.97
CA TYR A 49 -6.93 8.74 -16.24
C TYR A 49 -8.21 9.56 -16.43
N ARG A 50 -8.87 10.01 -15.36
CA ARG A 50 -10.00 10.95 -15.43
C ARG A 50 -9.57 12.41 -15.58
N GLY A 51 -8.27 12.72 -15.49
CA GLY A 51 -7.76 14.09 -15.53
C GLY A 51 -7.95 14.85 -14.21
N GLU A 52 -8.14 14.13 -13.11
CA GLU A 52 -8.17 14.72 -11.77
C GLU A 52 -6.72 15.04 -11.36
N ALA A 53 -6.47 16.27 -10.89
CA ALA A 53 -5.19 16.63 -10.32
C ALA A 53 -5.02 15.90 -8.97
N VAL A 54 -3.90 15.19 -8.83
CA VAL A 54 -3.47 14.55 -7.56
C VAL A 54 -2.98 15.61 -6.59
#